data_AF-A0A2D4XGS4-F1
#
_entry.id   AF-A0A2D4XGS4-F1
#
_cell.length_a   1.000
_cell.length_b   1.000
_cell.length_c   1.000
_cell.angle_alpha   90.00
_cell.angle_beta   90.00
_cell.angle_gamma   90.00
#
_symmetry.space_group_name_H-M   'P 1'
#
loop_
_entity.id
_entity.type
_entity.pdbx_description
1 polymer ?
#
loop_
_entity_poly.entity_id
_entity_poly.type
_entity_poly.pdbx_seq_one_letter_code
_entity_poly.pdbx_strand_id
1 'polypeptide(L)'
;MKIAVWDTYVERHNGSRMHFDILVCEEMRDEKRIYGYGKQYLDSKPFKTEAFNSKRCNFCHIENATPEIEAAVPDKGFYILEMENCA
;
A
#
# COMPACT_ATOMS: atom_id res chain seq x y z
N MET A 1 4.69 14.63 10.09
CA MET A 1 5.65 13.51 9.95
C MET A 1 5.93 13.26 8.48
N LYS A 2 7.07 12.63 8.17
CA LYS A 2 7.38 12.20 6.80
C LYS A 2 6.97 10.75 6.59
N ILE A 3 6.48 10.46 5.39
CA ILE A 3 6.04 9.12 4.99
C ILE A 3 6.74 8.70 3.70
N ALA A 4 7.08 7.42 3.61
CA ALA A 4 7.48 6.78 2.37
C ALA A 4 6.24 6.26 1.64
N VAL A 5 6.12 6.63 0.37
CA VAL A 5 5.03 6.22 -0.52
C VAL A 5 5.49 5.01 -1.34
N TRP A 6 4.73 3.93 -1.29
CA TRP A 6 4.97 2.72 -2.06
C TRP A 6 3.83 2.47 -3.04
N ASP A 7 4.11 2.71 -4.32
CA ASP A 7 3.15 2.55 -5.40
C ASP A 7 2.93 1.07 -5.71
N THR A 8 1.68 0.63 -5.63
CA THR A 8 1.29 -0.78 -5.74
C THR A 8 0.26 -1.05 -6.83
N TYR A 9 0.61 -1.92 -7.78
CA TYR A 9 -0.27 -2.32 -8.86
C TYR A 9 -0.52 -3.82 -8.88
N VAL A 10 -1.80 -4.21 -8.91
CA VAL A 10 -2.20 -5.61 -8.87
C VAL A 10 -3.23 -5.89 -9.96
N GLU A 11 -3.06 -6.98 -10.68
CA GLU A 11 -4.08 -7.46 -11.62
C GLU A 11 -5.17 -8.19 -10.86
N ARG A 12 -6.42 -7.83 -11.14
CA ARG A 12 -7.59 -8.57 -10.69
C ARG A 12 -7.91 -9.69 -11.68
N HIS A 13 -8.58 -10.74 -11.20
CA HIS A 13 -8.99 -11.87 -12.05
C HIS A 13 -9.95 -11.48 -13.19
N ASN A 14 -10.62 -10.33 -13.08
CA ASN A 14 -11.48 -9.79 -14.15
C ASN A 14 -10.69 -9.05 -15.25
N GLY A 15 -9.35 -9.03 -15.19
CA GLY A 15 -8.47 -8.36 -16.15
C GLY A 15 -8.23 -6.87 -15.89
N SER A 16 -8.88 -6.27 -14.89
CA SER A 16 -8.63 -4.88 -14.50
C SER A 16 -7.39 -4.73 -13.64
N ARG A 17 -6.73 -3.56 -13.72
CA ARG A 17 -5.58 -3.20 -12.89
C ARG A 17 -6.05 -2.39 -11.69
N MET A 18 -5.76 -2.90 -10.50
CA MET A 18 -5.95 -2.23 -9.22
C MET A 18 -4.68 -1.42 -8.88
N HIS A 19 -4.87 -0.22 -8.36
CA HIS A 19 -3.80 0.68 -7.93
C HIS A 19 -4.12 1.23 -6.55
N PHE A 20 -3.16 1.11 -5.63
CA PHE A 20 -3.20 1.71 -4.31
C PHE A 20 -1.77 1.99 -3.84
N ASP A 21 -1.63 2.92 -2.92
CA ASP A 21 -0.34 3.23 -2.30
C ASP A 21 -0.29 2.72 -0.87
N ILE A 22 0.86 2.18 -0.48
CA ILE A 22 1.16 1.82 0.90
C ILE A 22 2.02 2.92 1.50
N LEU A 23 1.48 3.62 2.49
CA LEU A 23 2.12 4.74 3.15
C LEU A 23 2.65 4.29 4.51
N VAL A 24 3.95 4.44 4.73
CA VAL A 24 4.60 4.06 5.98
C VAL A 24 5.50 5.19 6.47
N CYS A 25 5.87 5.17 7.75
CA CYS A 25 6.85 6.10 8.31
C CYS A 25 8.17 6.06 7.50
N GLU A 26 8.86 7.18 7.29
CA GLU A 26 10.09 7.20 6.46
C GLU A 26 11.22 6.29 7.00
N GLU A 27 11.19 5.99 8.30
CA GLU A 27 12.12 5.11 8.99
C GLU A 27 11.82 3.62 8.74
N MET A 28 10.63 3.29 8.24
CA MET A 28 10.21 1.92 7.91
C MET A 28 10.89 1.48 6.59
N ARG A 29 12.01 0.77 6.70
CA ARG A 29 12.81 0.29 5.54
C ARG A 29 12.70 -1.21 5.25
N ASP A 30 12.01 -1.99 6.09
CA ASP A 30 11.84 -3.41 5.87
C ASP A 30 10.74 -3.68 4.84
N GLU A 31 11.18 -3.85 3.59
CA GLU A 31 10.32 -4.12 2.44
C GLU A 31 9.42 -5.35 2.65
N LYS A 32 9.89 -6.39 3.35
CA LYS A 32 9.08 -7.59 3.60
C LYS A 32 7.86 -7.26 4.43
N ARG A 33 8.01 -6.35 5.41
CA ARG A 33 6.91 -5.89 6.25
C ARG A 33 5.93 -5.04 5.45
N ILE A 34 6.44 -4.17 4.57
CA ILE A 34 5.62 -3.33 3.68
C ILE A 34 4.81 -4.20 2.70
N TYR A 35 5.45 -5.20 2.09
CA TYR A 35 4.75 -6.20 1.27
C TYR A 35 3.74 -7.01 2.08
N GLY A 36 4.03 -7.29 3.36
CA GLY A 36 3.07 -7.89 4.29
C GLY A 36 1.79 -7.07 4.44
N TYR A 37 1.91 -5.75 4.59
CA TYR A 37 0.76 -4.84 4.69
C TYR A 37 -0.07 -4.82 3.40
N GLY A 38 0.58 -4.73 2.25
CA GLY A 38 -0.09 -4.81 0.95
C GLY A 38 -0.86 -6.11 0.79
N LYS A 39 -0.25 -7.24 1.16
CA LYS A 39 -0.91 -8.54 1.11
C LYS A 39 -2.10 -8.62 2.08
N GLN A 40 -1.94 -8.17 3.32
CA GLN A 40 -3.02 -8.14 4.30
C GLN A 40 -4.21 -7.31 3.81
N TYR A 41 -3.96 -6.17 3.16
CA TYR A 41 -5.00 -5.34 2.58
C TYR A 41 -5.71 -6.04 1.41
N LEU A 42 -4.96 -6.69 0.50
CA LEU A 42 -5.55 -7.47 -0.60
C LEU A 42 -6.41 -8.62 -0.08
N ASP A 43 -5.96 -9.34 0.95
CA ASP A 43 -6.72 -10.44 1.58
C ASP A 43 -8.03 -9.95 2.22
N SER A 44 -8.15 -8.66 2.56
CA SER A 44 -9.38 -8.07 3.09
C SER A 44 -10.44 -7.77 2.01
N LYS A 45 -10.07 -7.81 0.73
CA LYS A 45 -10.97 -7.45 -0.37
C LYS A 45 -11.92 -8.60 -0.73
N PRO A 46 -13.16 -8.28 -1.17
CA PRO A 46 -14.15 -9.30 -1.52
C PRO A 46 -13.87 -9.99 -2.86
N PHE A 47 -12.86 -9.52 -3.61
CA PHE A 47 -12.48 -10.05 -4.92
C PHE A 47 -11.08 -10.68 -4.88
N LYS A 48 -10.82 -11.58 -5.83
CA LYS A 48 -9.51 -12.22 -5.98
C LYS A 48 -8.59 -11.40 -6.87
N THR A 49 -7.35 -11.28 -6.43
CA THR A 49 -6.25 -10.72 -7.22
C THR A 49 -5.25 -11.80 -7.60
N GLU A 50 -4.55 -11.56 -8.70
CA GLU A 50 -3.38 -12.34 -9.08
C GLU A 50 -2.30 -12.27 -8.00
N ALA A 51 -1.32 -13.18 -8.09
CA ALA A 51 -0.24 -13.26 -7.11
C ALA A 51 0.44 -11.91 -6.87
N PHE A 52 0.37 -11.44 -5.63
CA PHE A 52 1.06 -10.22 -5.18
C PHE A 52 2.50 -10.54 -4.81
N ASN A 53 3.46 -9.86 -5.45
CA ASN A 53 4.89 -10.02 -5.17
C ASN A 53 5.61 -8.66 -5.21
N SER A 54 6.86 -8.63 -4.75
CA SER A 54 7.67 -7.42 -4.63
C SER A 54 7.83 -6.60 -5.91
N LYS A 55 7.71 -7.21 -7.10
CA LYS A 55 7.80 -6.47 -8.37
C LYS A 55 6.62 -5.52 -8.60
N ARG A 56 5.53 -5.75 -7.87
CA ARG A 56 4.26 -5.03 -7.98
C ARG A 56 4.11 -3.89 -6.96
N CYS A 57 5.06 -3.74 -6.02
CA CYS A 57 5.04 -2.73 -4.97
C CYS A 57 6.42 -2.06 -4.89
N ASN A 58 6.51 -0.81 -5.31
CA ASN A 58 7.79 -0.11 -5.46
C ASN A 58 7.79 1.19 -4.67
N PHE A 59 8.90 1.48 -4.00
CA PHE A 59 9.12 2.79 -3.40
C PHE A 59 9.10 3.87 -4.47
N CYS A 60 8.31 4.92 -4.27
CA CYS A 60 8.19 6.04 -5.18
C CYS A 60 8.98 7.25 -4.65
N HIS A 61 8.55 7.83 -3.53
CA HIS A 61 9.15 9.02 -2.93
C HIS A 61 8.81 9.14 -1.44
N ILE A 62 9.39 10.16 -0.79
CA ILE A 62 9.02 10.57 0.57
C ILE A 62 8.30 11.92 0.47
N GLU A 63 7.21 12.06 1.22
CA GLU A 63 6.45 13.30 1.31
C GLU A 63 6.03 13.61 2.75
N ASN A 64 5.48 14.81 2.96
CA ASN A 64 4.86 15.15 4.23
C ASN A 64 3.46 14.54 4.28
N ALA A 65 3.18 13.78 5.34
CA ALA A 65 1.88 13.19 5.53
C ALA A 65 0.80 14.26 5.71
N THR A 66 -0.41 13.97 5.23
CA THR A 66 -1.60 14.75 5.58
C THR A 66 -1.98 14.50 7.04
N PRO A 67 -2.75 15.40 7.70
CA PRO A 67 -3.16 15.21 9.10
C PRO A 67 -3.87 13.87 9.37
N GLU A 68 -4.61 13.36 8.39
CA GLU A 68 -5.27 12.05 8.47
C GLU A 68 -4.25 10.90 8.53
N ILE A 69 -3.25 10.91 7.65
CA ILE A 69 -2.20 9.90 7.60
C ILE A 69 -1.31 10.00 8.84
N GLU A 70 -1.01 11.22 9.28
CA GLU A 70 -0.25 11.49 10.52
C GLU A 70 -0.92 10.89 11.76
N ALA A 71 -2.25 10.88 11.80
CA ALA A 71 -3.01 10.28 12.89
C ALA A 71 -3.06 8.74 12.78
N ALA A 72 -3.08 8.18 11.57
CA ALA A 72 -3.29 6.75 11.35
C ALA A 72 -2.02 5.90 11.36
N VAL A 73 -0.93 6.38 10.76
CA VAL A 73 0.33 5.61 10.61
C VAL A 73 0.96 5.25 11.96
N PRO A 74 1.00 6.12 12.99
CA PRO A 74 1.58 5.76 14.28
C PRO A 74 0.85 4.62 15.01
N ASP A 75 -0.47 4.50 14.81
CA ASP A 75 -1.30 3.49 15.47
C ASP A 75 -1.24 2.13 14.75
N LYS A 76 -1.37 2.14 13.42
CA LYS A 76 -1.47 0.92 12.60
C LYS A 76 -0.14 0.47 12.00
N GLY A 77 0.86 1.36 11.96
CA GLY A 77 2.16 1.15 11.31
C GLY A 77 2.17 1.38 9.80
N PHE A 78 0.99 1.55 9.17
CA PHE A 78 0.82 1.87 7.75
C PHE A 78 -0.54 2.51 7.48
N TYR A 79 -0.70 3.09 6.31
CA TYR A 79 -1.97 3.57 5.75
C TYR A 79 -2.08 3.12 4.29
N ILE A 80 -3.27 2.73 3.85
CA ILE A 80 -3.53 2.37 2.44
C ILE A 80 -4.32 3.49 1.80
N LEU A 81 -3.78 4.05 0.72
CA LEU A 81 -4.49 5.01 -0.11
C LEU A 81 -5.00 4.31 -1.37
N GLU A 82 -6.32 4.15 -1.48
CA GLU A 82 -6.95 3.54 -2.64
C GLU A 82 -7.01 4.53 -3.81
N MET A 83 -6.52 4.13 -4.99
CA MET A 83 -6.44 5.02 -6.16
C MET A 83 -7.38 4.57 -7.27
N GLU A 84 -7.19 3.36 -7.80
CA GLU A 84 -7.99 2.84 -8.92
C GLU A 84 -8.42 1.39 -8.69
N ASN A 85 -9.64 1.06 -9.11
CA ASN A 85 -10.21 -0.30 -9.06
C ASN A 85 -9.89 -0.99 -7.72
N CYS A 86 -10.29 -0.40 -6.59
CA CYS A 86 -10.12 -0.96 -5.25
C CYS A 86 -11.42 -1.51 -4.62
N ALA A 87 -12.57 -1.29 -5.27
CA ALA A 87 -13.89 -1.85 -4.93
C ALA A 87 -14.36 -2.90 -5.95
#